data_AF-Q56WX1-F1
#
_entry.id   AF-Q56WX1-F1
#
_cell.length_a   1.000
_cell.length_b   1.000
_cell.length_c   1.000
_cell.angle_alpha   90.00
_cell.angle_beta   90.00
_cell.angle_gamma   90.00
#
_symmetry.space_group_name_H-M   'P 1'
#
loop_
_entity.id
_entity.type
_entity.pdbx_description
1 polymer ?
#
loop_
_entity_poly.entity_id
_entity_poly.type
_entity_poly.pdbx_seq_one_letter_code
_entity_poly.pdbx_strand_id
1 'polypeptide(L)'
;MMPDVCEVWRLRGNQAYKNGYMSKAEECYTHGINSSPSKDNSEYSVKPLALCYGNRAAARISLGRLREAISDCEMAASLDPSYIKAYMRAANCHLVLGELGSAVQYFNKCMKSTSSVCLDRRTTIEAAEGLQQAQRVADFTSCASIFLEKRTPDGASDALVPIANALSISSCSDKLLQMKAEALFMIRRYKEVIELCENTLQTAERNFVSAGIGGTTNVNGLGSTYHSLIVWRWNKISKSHFYLGNLEKALDILEKLQQVEYTCNENQEESRESPASLVATISELLRYKNAGNEAVRDRKYMEAVEQYTAALSRNVDSRPFAAICFCNRAAANQALVQIADAIADCSLAMALDENYTKAVSRRATLHEMIRDYDQAASDLQRLISILVKQSDKTKTPETSVDRASSRKELKQARQRLSVMEEKSKEGIHLDFFLIMGVKTSDSAADIKKAYRKAALRHHPDKAAQILVRSESEGPWLKEILEEVHKGADRLFKMIGEAYSVLSDPTKRSDYELEEEIRKARASRESYRSRKAAEASSPPYQTSRRYWKDSWRTNQNTPSWW
;
A
#
# COMPACT_ATOMS: atom_id res chain seq x y z
N MET A 1 -64.78 11.21 15.20
CA MET A 1 -63.46 11.81 14.92
C MET A 1 -62.67 10.82 14.09
N MET A 2 -62.27 11.18 12.87
CA MET A 2 -61.30 10.38 12.13
C MET A 2 -59.96 10.42 12.88
N PRO A 3 -59.27 9.29 13.08
CA PRO A 3 -57.94 9.31 13.67
C PRO A 3 -57.02 10.17 12.82
N ASP A 4 -56.25 11.04 13.47
CA ASP A 4 -55.27 11.87 12.80
C ASP A 4 -54.37 11.00 11.92
N VAL A 5 -54.36 11.28 10.61
CA VAL A 5 -53.63 10.52 9.60
C VAL A 5 -52.15 10.43 9.96
N CYS A 6 -51.60 11.50 10.56
CA CYS A 6 -50.23 11.52 11.08
C CYS A 6 -50.01 10.46 12.16
N GLU A 7 -50.95 10.30 13.09
CA GLU A 7 -50.88 9.34 14.19
C GLU A 7 -51.00 7.89 13.70
N VAL A 8 -51.85 7.62 12.72
CA VAL A 8 -51.99 6.29 12.11
C VAL A 8 -50.67 5.84 11.47
N TRP A 9 -50.06 6.71 10.68
CA TRP A 9 -48.76 6.44 10.05
C TRP A 9 -47.65 6.28 11.07
N ARG A 10 -47.67 7.06 12.16
CA ARG A 10 -46.72 6.92 13.28
C ARG A 10 -46.81 5.54 13.93
N LEU A 11 -48.02 5.06 14.22
CA LEU A 11 -48.22 3.74 14.82
C LEU A 11 -47.77 2.61 13.90
N ARG A 12 -48.05 2.73 12.59
CA ARG A 12 -47.55 1.79 11.58
C ARG A 12 -46.02 1.78 11.50
N GLY A 13 -45.39 2.95 11.54
CA GLY A 13 -43.94 3.08 11.60
C GLY A 13 -43.35 2.46 12.86
N ASN A 14 -43.98 2.64 14.03
CA ASN A 14 -43.54 2.02 15.28
C ASN A 14 -43.56 0.50 15.20
N GLN A 15 -44.58 -0.07 14.55
CA GLN A 15 -44.66 -1.52 14.36
C GLN A 15 -43.54 -2.01 13.42
N ALA A 16 -43.29 -1.30 12.32
CA ALA A 16 -42.18 -1.62 11.43
C ALA A 16 -40.82 -1.52 12.14
N TYR A 17 -40.63 -0.50 12.98
CA TYR A 17 -39.42 -0.29 13.78
C TYR A 17 -39.19 -1.44 14.78
N LYS A 18 -40.24 -1.86 15.51
CA LYS A 18 -40.18 -3.01 16.43
C LYS A 18 -39.83 -4.31 15.72
N ASN A 19 -40.28 -4.47 14.47
CA ASN A 19 -39.97 -5.62 13.63
C ASN A 19 -38.57 -5.56 12.99
N GLY A 20 -37.78 -4.51 13.25
CA GLY A 20 -36.45 -4.33 12.67
C GLY A 20 -36.41 -3.78 11.24
N TYR A 21 -37.56 -3.45 10.64
CA TYR A 21 -37.65 -2.91 9.29
C TYR A 21 -37.42 -1.39 9.26
N MET A 22 -36.17 -0.95 9.48
CA MET A 22 -35.83 0.46 9.65
C MET A 22 -36.21 1.35 8.45
N SER A 23 -35.94 0.91 7.21
CA SER A 23 -36.31 1.67 6.00
C SER A 23 -37.82 1.82 5.86
N LYS A 24 -38.59 0.75 6.09
CA LYS A 24 -40.07 0.80 6.06
C LYS A 24 -40.63 1.68 7.17
N ALA A 25 -39.97 1.70 8.33
CA ALA A 25 -40.33 2.60 9.42
C ALA A 25 -40.13 4.07 9.00
N GLU A 26 -38.98 4.40 8.41
CA GLU A 26 -38.70 5.74 7.87
C GLU A 26 -39.74 6.19 6.83
N GLU A 27 -40.11 5.32 5.89
CA GLU A 27 -41.15 5.58 4.89
C GLU A 27 -42.49 5.90 5.55
N CYS A 28 -42.91 5.07 6.51
CA CYS A 28 -44.17 5.27 7.25
C CYS A 28 -44.17 6.62 8.00
N TYR A 29 -43.09 6.96 8.69
CA TYR A 29 -43.00 8.26 9.39
C TYR A 29 -43.00 9.43 8.39
N THR A 30 -42.35 9.28 7.24
CA THR A 30 -42.33 10.31 6.19
C THR A 30 -43.72 10.53 5.59
N HIS A 31 -44.49 9.48 5.36
CA HIS A 31 -45.90 9.61 4.97
C HIS A 31 -46.72 10.32 6.04
N GLY A 32 -46.49 10.02 7.32
CA GLY A 32 -47.14 10.73 8.43
C GLY A 32 -46.84 12.24 8.43
N ILE A 33 -45.57 12.61 8.23
CA ILE A 33 -45.13 14.02 8.18
C ILE A 33 -45.76 14.74 6.97
N ASN A 34 -45.75 14.12 5.79
CA ASN A 34 -46.28 14.72 4.56
C ASN A 34 -47.81 14.81 4.55
N SER A 35 -48.51 14.02 5.35
CA SER A 35 -49.98 14.01 5.43
C SER A 35 -50.54 15.07 6.38
N SER A 36 -49.69 15.83 7.08
CA SER A 36 -50.13 16.86 8.03
C SER A 36 -50.53 18.15 7.27
N PRO A 37 -51.76 18.68 7.45
CA PRO A 37 -52.24 19.83 6.69
C PRO A 37 -51.48 21.12 7.04
N SER A 38 -51.20 21.94 6.03
CA SER A 38 -50.47 23.21 6.15
C SER A 38 -51.22 24.24 7.00
N LYS A 39 -50.59 24.65 8.11
CA LYS A 39 -50.64 25.90 8.91
C LYS A 39 -51.95 26.67 9.20
N ASP A 40 -53.08 26.40 8.56
CA ASP A 40 -54.21 27.34 8.58
C ASP A 40 -55.42 26.97 9.44
N ASN A 41 -55.35 25.95 10.31
CA ASN A 41 -56.42 25.76 11.29
C ASN A 41 -55.93 25.30 12.67
N SER A 42 -56.47 26.00 13.65
CA SER A 42 -56.24 25.99 15.10
C SER A 42 -56.16 24.60 15.76
N GLU A 43 -55.21 24.49 16.68
CA GLU A 43 -55.23 23.65 17.90
C GLU A 43 -55.08 22.11 17.76
N TYR A 44 -55.04 21.54 16.55
CA TYR A 44 -54.81 20.10 16.37
C TYR A 44 -53.44 19.74 15.76
N SER A 45 -52.68 18.97 16.57
CA SER A 45 -51.62 18.00 16.23
C SER A 45 -50.16 18.41 16.01
N VAL A 46 -49.66 19.41 16.72
CA VAL A 46 -48.20 19.69 16.79
C VAL A 46 -47.43 18.51 17.44
N LYS A 47 -48.06 17.83 18.41
CA LYS A 47 -47.42 16.77 19.21
C LYS A 47 -47.20 15.45 18.44
N PRO A 48 -48.18 14.87 17.73
CA PRO A 48 -47.95 13.72 16.84
C PRO A 48 -46.92 14.00 15.74
N LEU A 49 -46.90 15.22 15.19
CA LEU A 49 -45.90 15.62 14.19
C LEU A 49 -44.49 15.64 14.78
N ALA A 50 -44.28 16.26 15.95
CA ALA A 50 -43.00 16.23 16.66
C ALA A 50 -42.53 14.81 16.99
N LEU A 51 -43.45 13.92 17.38
CA LEU A 51 -43.17 12.51 17.63
C LEU A 51 -42.80 11.74 16.35
N CYS A 52 -43.43 12.04 15.20
CA CYS A 52 -43.07 11.48 13.91
C CYS A 52 -41.64 11.84 13.52
N TYR A 53 -41.25 13.11 13.63
CA TYR A 53 -39.86 13.53 13.41
C TYR A 53 -38.89 12.83 14.37
N GLY A 54 -39.21 12.76 15.66
CA GLY A 54 -38.36 12.06 16.64
C GLY A 54 -38.22 10.55 16.37
N ASN A 55 -39.28 9.89 15.91
CA ASN A 55 -39.25 8.47 15.58
C ASN A 55 -38.56 8.20 14.23
N ARG A 56 -38.70 9.11 13.26
CA ARG A 56 -37.93 9.06 12.00
C ARG A 56 -36.44 9.25 12.24
N ALA A 57 -36.06 10.18 13.13
CA ALA A 57 -34.68 10.35 13.57
C ALA A 57 -34.12 9.05 14.15
N ALA A 58 -34.88 8.36 15.01
CA ALA A 58 -34.46 7.06 15.56
C ALA A 58 -34.24 6.01 14.46
N ALA A 59 -35.13 5.90 13.47
CA ALA A 59 -34.96 5.00 12.33
C ALA A 59 -33.71 5.35 11.50
N ARG A 60 -33.48 6.64 11.24
CA ARG A 60 -32.31 7.13 10.50
C ARG A 60 -30.99 6.90 11.23
N ILE A 61 -30.97 7.01 12.57
CA ILE A 61 -29.81 6.64 13.39
C ILE A 61 -29.50 5.15 13.20
N SER A 62 -30.51 4.28 13.25
CA SER A 62 -30.31 2.83 13.02
C SER A 62 -29.84 2.51 11.60
N LEU A 63 -30.09 3.38 10.62
CA LEU A 63 -29.59 3.27 9.24
C LEU A 63 -28.20 3.94 9.03
N GLY A 64 -27.63 4.59 10.04
CA GLY A 64 -26.36 5.30 9.96
C GLY A 64 -26.42 6.68 9.27
N ARG A 65 -27.62 7.23 9.08
CA ARG A 65 -27.88 8.56 8.48
C ARG A 65 -28.00 9.62 9.59
N LEU A 66 -26.88 9.90 10.25
CA LEU A 66 -26.81 10.72 11.47
C LEU A 66 -27.17 12.18 11.20
N ARG A 67 -26.74 12.76 10.08
CA ARG A 67 -27.05 14.18 9.79
C ARG A 67 -28.51 14.45 9.48
N GLU A 68 -29.15 13.54 8.76
CA GLU A 68 -30.59 13.61 8.53
C GLU A 68 -31.38 13.38 9.83
N ALA A 69 -30.88 12.51 10.71
CA ALA A 69 -31.45 12.34 12.03
C ALA A 69 -31.31 13.59 12.92
N ILE A 70 -30.19 14.32 12.83
CA ILE A 70 -30.00 15.61 13.52
C ILE A 70 -31.04 16.63 13.03
N SER A 71 -31.21 16.77 11.71
CA SER A 71 -32.22 17.67 11.13
C SER A 71 -33.64 17.32 11.60
N ASP A 72 -33.99 16.03 11.65
CA ASP A 72 -35.27 15.59 12.21
C ASP A 72 -35.40 15.90 13.72
N CYS A 73 -34.32 15.78 14.49
CA CYS A 73 -34.33 16.13 15.91
C CYS A 73 -34.50 17.64 16.13
N GLU A 74 -33.90 18.47 15.28
CA GLU A 74 -34.06 19.93 15.30
C GLU A 74 -35.49 20.34 14.97
N MET A 75 -36.07 19.73 13.92
CA MET A 75 -37.49 19.92 13.59
C MET A 75 -38.39 19.51 14.76
N ALA A 76 -38.16 18.34 15.36
CA ALA A 76 -38.93 17.88 16.52
C ALA A 76 -38.81 18.83 17.72
N ALA A 77 -37.61 19.35 18.00
CA ALA A 77 -37.36 20.29 19.09
C ALA A 77 -38.00 21.67 18.83
N SER A 78 -38.09 22.10 17.57
CA SER A 78 -38.77 23.36 17.21
C SER A 78 -40.29 23.27 17.38
N LEU A 79 -40.88 22.10 17.12
CA LEU A 79 -42.31 21.84 17.27
C LEU A 79 -42.70 21.64 18.73
N ASP A 80 -41.88 20.91 19.49
CA ASP A 80 -42.07 20.67 20.92
C ASP A 80 -40.75 20.87 21.69
N PRO A 81 -40.51 22.07 22.24
CA PRO A 81 -39.34 22.34 23.06
C PRO A 81 -39.23 21.51 24.33
N SER A 82 -40.33 20.87 24.79
CA SER A 82 -40.33 19.98 25.95
C SER A 82 -39.91 18.55 25.60
N TYR A 83 -39.68 18.24 24.31
CA TYR A 83 -39.37 16.90 23.84
C TYR A 83 -37.88 16.52 24.07
N ILE A 84 -37.52 16.23 25.31
CA ILE A 84 -36.14 15.92 25.76
C ILE A 84 -35.48 14.81 24.93
N LYS A 85 -36.23 13.79 24.49
CA LYS A 85 -35.68 12.68 23.68
C LYS A 85 -35.12 13.15 22.33
N ALA A 86 -35.64 14.22 21.74
CA ALA A 86 -35.08 14.78 20.51
C ALA A 86 -33.69 15.40 20.77
N TYR A 87 -33.54 16.19 21.84
CA TYR A 87 -32.24 16.76 22.23
C TYR A 87 -31.22 15.67 22.58
N MET A 88 -31.62 14.62 23.31
CA MET A 88 -30.74 13.48 23.62
C MET A 88 -30.26 12.75 22.37
N ARG A 89 -31.15 12.50 21.40
CA ARG A 89 -30.79 11.86 20.13
C ARG A 89 -29.85 12.75 19.31
N ALA A 90 -30.12 14.05 19.22
CA ALA A 90 -29.23 15.01 18.55
C ALA A 90 -27.84 15.04 19.20
N ALA A 91 -27.78 15.11 20.54
CA ALA A 91 -26.52 15.09 21.29
C ALA A 91 -25.69 13.83 20.98
N ASN A 92 -26.32 12.66 21.01
CA ASN A 92 -25.67 11.40 20.69
C ASN A 92 -25.20 11.33 19.22
N CYS A 93 -25.98 11.86 18.28
CA CYS A 93 -25.56 11.93 16.88
C CYS A 93 -24.33 12.80 16.70
N HIS A 94 -24.31 14.00 17.31
CA HIS A 94 -23.15 14.88 17.29
C HIS A 94 -21.93 14.24 17.95
N LEU A 95 -22.12 13.51 19.06
CA LEU A 95 -21.04 12.79 19.72
C LEU A 95 -20.45 11.70 18.82
N VAL A 96 -21.27 10.90 18.14
CA VAL A 96 -20.81 9.85 17.21
C VAL A 96 -20.07 10.46 16.00
N LEU A 97 -20.52 11.62 15.51
CA LEU A 97 -19.86 12.39 14.45
C LEU A 97 -18.57 13.11 14.92
N GLY A 98 -18.29 13.14 16.23
CA GLY A 98 -17.13 13.83 16.80
C GLY A 98 -17.28 15.35 16.91
N GLU A 99 -18.50 15.88 16.77
CA GLU A 99 -18.83 17.31 16.88
C GLU A 99 -19.07 17.69 18.35
N LEU A 100 -17.97 17.67 19.12
CA LEU A 100 -18.03 17.74 20.59
C LEU A 100 -18.71 19.02 21.11
N GLY A 101 -18.49 20.16 20.44
CA GLY A 101 -19.11 21.43 20.83
C GLY A 101 -20.64 21.37 20.77
N SER A 102 -21.20 20.89 19.66
CA SER A 102 -22.65 20.72 19.49
C SER A 102 -23.19 19.65 20.43
N ALA A 103 -22.50 18.52 20.59
CA ALA A 103 -22.91 17.45 21.51
C ALA A 103 -23.08 17.98 22.95
N VAL A 104 -22.08 18.70 23.47
CA VAL A 104 -22.11 19.30 24.82
C VAL A 104 -23.25 20.31 24.95
N GLN A 105 -23.50 21.14 23.94
CA GLN A 105 -24.63 22.07 23.97
C GLN A 105 -25.98 21.36 24.09
N TYR A 106 -26.20 20.30 23.31
CA TYR A 106 -27.45 19.53 23.34
C TYR A 106 -27.62 18.76 24.65
N PHE A 107 -26.57 18.14 25.20
CA PHE A 107 -26.64 17.51 26.53
C PHE A 107 -26.94 18.52 27.64
N ASN A 108 -26.36 19.72 27.59
CA ASN A 108 -26.66 20.79 28.54
C ASN A 108 -28.11 21.29 28.42
N LYS A 109 -28.68 21.34 27.21
CA LYS A 109 -30.12 21.63 27.01
C LYS A 109 -30.99 20.57 27.68
N CYS A 110 -30.65 19.29 27.55
CA CYS A 110 -31.34 18.21 28.26
C CYS A 110 -31.31 18.43 29.79
N MET A 111 -30.13 18.71 30.35
CA MET A 111 -29.96 18.91 31.80
C MET A 111 -30.75 20.12 32.34
N LYS A 112 -30.80 21.22 31.59
CA LYS A 112 -31.54 22.43 31.99
C LYS A 112 -33.06 22.24 31.95
N SER A 113 -33.58 21.58 30.91
CA SER A 113 -35.02 21.33 30.78
C SER A 113 -35.55 20.38 31.86
N THR A 114 -34.72 19.45 32.36
CA THR A 114 -35.06 18.52 33.45
C THR A 114 -35.24 19.20 34.81
N SER A 115 -34.76 20.42 35.00
CA SER A 115 -34.94 21.16 36.26
C SER A 115 -36.38 21.70 36.45
N SER A 116 -37.22 21.69 35.41
CA SER A 116 -38.56 22.32 35.43
C SER A 116 -39.74 21.33 35.43
N VAL A 117 -39.54 20.08 35.02
CA VAL A 117 -40.59 19.06 34.90
C VAL A 117 -40.16 17.81 35.66
N CYS A 118 -41.02 17.31 36.55
CA CYS A 118 -40.80 16.08 37.29
C CYS A 118 -40.85 14.87 36.34
N LEU A 119 -39.76 14.55 35.62
CA LEU A 119 -39.61 13.29 34.87
C LEU A 119 -38.14 12.84 34.67
N ASP A 120 -37.98 11.54 34.95
CA ASP A 120 -36.93 10.54 34.66
C ASP A 120 -35.45 10.83 34.99
N ARG A 121 -35.04 10.47 36.23
CA ARG A 121 -33.65 10.37 36.71
C ARG A 121 -32.72 9.68 35.70
N ARG A 122 -33.24 8.74 34.91
CA ARG A 122 -32.51 8.05 33.85
C ARG A 122 -31.97 8.99 32.77
N THR A 123 -32.78 9.93 32.28
CA THR A 123 -32.36 10.85 31.21
C THR A 123 -31.27 11.82 31.65
N THR A 124 -31.30 12.21 32.92
CA THR A 124 -30.25 13.05 33.54
C THR A 124 -28.94 12.28 33.64
N ILE A 125 -28.99 11.00 34.03
CA ILE A 125 -27.83 10.12 34.09
C ILE A 125 -27.25 9.92 32.67
N GLU A 126 -28.09 9.57 31.69
CA GLU A 126 -27.66 9.39 30.29
C GLU A 126 -27.03 10.67 29.70
N ALA A 127 -27.58 11.86 30.02
CA ALA A 127 -27.01 13.13 29.59
C ALA A 127 -25.66 13.43 30.26
N ALA A 128 -25.52 13.15 31.56
CA ALA A 128 -24.27 13.30 32.29
C ALA A 128 -23.17 12.34 31.78
N GLU A 129 -23.54 11.09 31.51
CA GLU A 129 -22.66 10.10 30.88
C GLU A 129 -22.21 10.56 29.48
N GLY A 130 -23.12 11.12 28.68
CA GLY A 130 -22.81 11.69 27.37
C GLY A 130 -21.83 12.87 27.43
N LEU A 131 -21.97 13.76 28.42
CA LEU A 131 -21.00 14.83 28.69
C LEU A 131 -19.62 14.28 29.06
N GLN A 132 -19.58 13.28 29.93
CA GLN A 132 -18.32 12.62 30.31
C GLN A 132 -17.66 11.93 29.11
N GLN A 133 -18.45 11.30 28.24
CA GLN A 133 -17.96 10.72 26.99
C GLN A 133 -17.38 11.79 26.06
N ALA A 134 -18.06 12.92 25.87
CA ALA A 134 -17.57 14.02 25.05
C ALA A 134 -16.23 14.58 25.59
N GLN A 135 -16.10 14.72 26.90
CA GLN A 135 -14.84 15.15 27.53
C GLN A 135 -13.72 14.13 27.29
N ARG A 136 -13.98 12.83 27.49
CA ARG A 136 -12.98 11.77 27.22
C ARG A 136 -12.50 11.79 25.77
N VAL A 137 -13.41 12.00 24.81
CA VAL A 137 -13.03 12.12 23.39
C VAL A 137 -12.13 13.35 23.17
N ALA A 138 -12.43 14.48 23.80
CA ALA A 138 -11.59 15.68 23.72
C ALA A 138 -10.18 15.42 24.28
N ASP A 139 -10.08 14.77 25.45
CA ASP A 139 -8.81 14.47 26.10
C ASP A 139 -7.96 13.49 25.26
N PHE A 140 -8.58 12.42 24.74
CA PHE A 140 -7.90 11.49 23.85
C PHE A 140 -7.44 12.16 22.54
N THR A 141 -8.26 13.04 21.97
CA THR A 141 -7.91 13.79 20.75
C THR A 141 -6.71 14.70 20.99
N SER A 142 -6.68 15.39 22.14
CA SER A 142 -5.57 16.25 22.53
C SER A 142 -4.28 15.44 22.72
N CYS A 143 -4.36 14.34 23.48
CA CYS A 143 -3.26 13.42 23.72
C CYS A 143 -2.67 12.85 22.41
N ALA A 144 -3.54 12.39 21.50
CA ALA A 144 -3.12 11.91 20.19
C ALA A 144 -2.45 12.99 19.33
N SER A 145 -2.91 14.24 19.41
CA SER A 145 -2.33 15.37 18.67
C SER A 145 -0.91 15.64 19.13
N ILE A 146 -0.65 15.66 20.44
CA ILE A 146 0.69 15.83 21.03
C ILE A 146 1.66 14.75 20.54
N PHE A 147 1.20 13.50 20.43
CA PHE A 147 2.02 12.42 19.91
C PHE A 147 2.34 12.58 18.42
N LEU A 148 1.38 13.01 17.61
CA LEU A 148 1.56 13.23 16.17
C LEU A 148 2.44 14.45 15.86
N GLU A 149 2.42 15.48 16.71
CA GLU A 149 3.28 16.67 16.59
C GLU A 149 4.77 16.33 16.67
N LYS A 150 5.15 15.25 17.38
CA LYS A 150 6.54 14.77 17.45
C LYS A 150 7.09 14.32 16.08
N ARG A 151 6.22 14.04 15.10
CA ARG A 151 6.60 13.57 13.75
C ARG A 151 7.50 12.32 13.73
N THR A 152 7.53 11.54 14.80
CA THR A 152 8.30 10.29 14.90
C THR A 152 7.41 9.05 14.68
N PRO A 153 7.97 7.93 14.18
CA PRO A 153 7.21 6.68 14.05
C PRO A 153 6.74 6.15 15.41
N ASP A 154 7.55 6.29 16.46
CA ASP A 154 7.18 5.86 17.82
C ASP A 154 6.01 6.69 18.36
N GLY A 155 6.06 8.02 18.21
CA GLY A 155 4.94 8.90 18.56
C GLY A 155 3.68 8.57 17.76
N ALA A 156 3.80 8.28 16.47
CA ALA A 156 2.67 7.85 15.66
C ALA A 156 2.08 6.51 16.12
N SER A 157 2.90 5.56 16.55
CA SER A 157 2.45 4.30 17.15
C SER A 157 1.70 4.54 18.46
N ASP A 158 2.25 5.38 19.34
CA ASP A 158 1.64 5.73 20.63
C ASP A 158 0.30 6.46 20.45
N ALA A 159 0.16 7.28 19.41
CA ALA A 159 -1.07 7.99 19.08
C ALA A 159 -2.24 7.04 18.72
N LEU A 160 -1.98 5.82 18.25
CA LEU A 160 -3.03 4.90 17.82
C LEU A 160 -3.95 4.46 18.98
N VAL A 161 -3.42 4.34 20.20
CA VAL A 161 -4.19 3.92 21.38
C VAL A 161 -5.25 4.96 21.77
N PRO A 162 -4.91 6.24 22.05
CA PRO A 162 -5.92 7.25 22.34
C PRO A 162 -6.88 7.47 21.16
N ILE A 163 -6.40 7.38 19.91
CA ILE A 163 -7.28 7.46 18.72
C ILE A 163 -8.31 6.33 18.70
N ALA A 164 -7.90 5.08 18.98
CA ALA A 164 -8.80 3.94 19.03
C ALA A 164 -9.85 4.10 20.15
N ASN A 165 -9.44 4.57 21.33
CA ASN A 165 -10.34 4.85 22.44
C ASN A 165 -11.36 5.94 22.08
N ALA A 166 -10.91 7.01 21.41
CA ALA A 166 -11.79 8.07 20.95
C ALA A 166 -12.79 7.59 19.88
N LEU A 167 -12.32 6.79 18.90
CA LEU A 167 -13.17 6.21 17.85
C LEU A 167 -14.17 5.17 18.38
N SER A 168 -13.91 4.56 19.54
CA SER A 168 -14.89 3.66 20.18
C SER A 168 -16.16 4.41 20.64
N ILE A 169 -16.04 5.73 20.88
CA ILE A 169 -17.14 6.63 21.25
C ILE A 169 -17.63 7.40 20.02
N SER A 170 -16.71 7.98 19.24
CA SER A 170 -16.98 8.83 18.07
C SER A 170 -16.56 8.14 16.78
N SER A 171 -17.25 7.04 16.43
CA SER A 171 -16.88 6.15 15.33
C SER A 171 -16.91 6.81 13.94
N CYS A 172 -17.68 7.88 13.77
CA CYS A 172 -17.85 8.59 12.51
C CYS A 172 -17.09 9.93 12.46
N SER A 173 -16.16 10.17 13.39
CA SER A 173 -15.39 11.42 13.43
C SER A 173 -14.31 11.45 12.35
N ASP A 174 -14.53 12.26 11.32
CA ASP A 174 -13.55 12.47 10.24
C ASP A 174 -12.20 12.98 10.75
N LYS A 175 -12.18 13.83 11.77
CA LYS A 175 -10.93 14.31 12.38
C LYS A 175 -10.12 13.15 12.98
N LEU A 176 -10.77 12.28 13.76
CA LEU A 176 -10.11 11.12 14.37
C LEU A 176 -9.68 10.10 13.34
N LEU A 177 -10.49 9.88 12.30
CA LEU A 177 -10.14 9.00 11.17
C LEU A 177 -8.94 9.53 10.39
N GLN A 178 -8.87 10.84 10.16
CA GLN A 178 -7.73 11.48 9.52
C GLN A 178 -6.45 11.35 10.36
N MET A 179 -6.54 11.58 11.68
CA MET A 179 -5.42 11.36 12.61
C MET A 179 -4.97 9.90 12.62
N LYS A 180 -5.90 8.93 12.57
CA LYS A 180 -5.58 7.51 12.47
C LYS A 180 -4.84 7.20 11.16
N ALA A 181 -5.34 7.73 10.04
CA ALA A 181 -4.70 7.56 8.74
C ALA A 181 -3.30 8.18 8.72
N GLU A 182 -3.10 9.34 9.33
CA GLU A 182 -1.78 9.97 9.48
C GLU A 182 -0.83 9.15 10.34
N ALA A 183 -1.28 8.66 11.50
CA ALA A 183 -0.51 7.78 12.37
C ALA A 183 -0.07 6.50 11.63
N LEU A 184 -1.02 5.79 11.00
CA LEU A 184 -0.77 4.58 10.21
C LEU A 184 0.19 4.84 9.04
N PHE A 185 0.09 6.00 8.40
CA PHE A 185 0.95 6.40 7.31
C PHE A 185 2.40 6.64 7.78
N MET A 186 2.59 7.31 8.92
CA MET A 186 3.91 7.56 9.50
C MET A 186 4.64 6.28 9.90
N ILE A 187 3.91 5.28 10.39
CA ILE A 187 4.44 3.93 10.69
C ILE A 187 4.49 3.01 9.46
N ARG A 188 4.25 3.55 8.25
CA ARG A 188 4.34 2.85 6.96
C ARG A 188 3.37 1.67 6.77
N ARG A 189 2.24 1.65 7.51
CA ARG A 189 1.16 0.66 7.36
C ARG A 189 0.19 1.08 6.24
N TYR A 190 0.73 1.29 5.04
CA TYR A 190 0.00 1.87 3.90
C TYR A 190 -1.24 1.07 3.46
N LYS A 191 -1.20 -0.26 3.58
CA LYS A 191 -2.36 -1.11 3.25
C LYS A 191 -3.56 -0.82 4.16
N GLU A 192 -3.30 -0.62 5.45
CA GLU A 192 -4.34 -0.30 6.42
C GLU A 192 -4.86 1.12 6.29
N VAL A 193 -4.02 2.05 5.80
CA VAL A 193 -4.47 3.41 5.43
C VAL A 193 -5.50 3.32 4.31
N ILE A 194 -5.21 2.54 3.26
CA ILE A 194 -6.13 2.34 2.13
C ILE A 194 -7.44 1.73 2.62
N GLU A 195 -7.36 0.61 3.35
CA GLU A 195 -8.53 -0.08 3.89
C GLU A 195 -9.37 0.85 4.80
N LEU A 196 -8.74 1.63 5.67
CA LEU A 196 -9.43 2.61 6.53
C LEU A 196 -10.16 3.66 5.70
N CYS A 197 -9.52 4.21 4.67
CA CYS A 197 -10.11 5.25 3.84
C CYS A 197 -11.30 4.71 3.02
N GLU A 198 -11.16 3.52 2.42
CA GLU A 198 -12.21 2.86 1.64
C GLU A 198 -13.41 2.46 2.52
N ASN A 199 -13.17 1.81 3.67
CA ASN A 199 -14.23 1.37 4.58
C ASN A 199 -15.02 2.53 5.20
N THR A 200 -14.40 3.69 5.35
CA THR A 200 -15.05 4.87 5.96
C THR A 200 -15.67 5.81 4.94
N LEU A 201 -15.34 5.66 3.65
CA LEU A 201 -15.85 6.53 2.58
C LEU A 201 -17.38 6.46 2.48
N GLN A 202 -17.96 5.26 2.46
CA GLN A 202 -19.41 5.10 2.35
C GLN A 202 -20.16 5.73 3.55
N THR A 203 -19.60 5.60 4.75
CA THR A 203 -20.17 6.20 5.97
C THR A 203 -20.10 7.73 5.92
N ALA A 204 -19.00 8.28 5.39
CA ALA A 204 -18.89 9.72 5.14
C ALA A 204 -19.89 10.18 4.07
N GLU A 205 -19.96 9.53 2.91
CA GLU A 205 -20.91 9.88 1.85
C GLU A 205 -22.36 9.94 2.36
N ARG A 206 -22.78 8.93 3.13
CA ARG A 206 -24.14 8.90 3.73
C ARG A 206 -24.45 10.09 4.63
N ASN A 207 -23.44 10.60 5.35
CA ASN A 207 -23.62 11.68 6.32
C ASN A 207 -23.38 13.07 5.73
N PHE A 208 -22.78 13.17 4.54
CA PHE A 208 -22.40 14.46 3.95
C PHE A 208 -23.02 14.75 2.56
N VAL A 209 -23.49 13.74 1.81
CA VAL A 209 -24.16 13.93 0.50
C VAL A 209 -25.66 14.23 0.63
N SER A 210 -26.30 13.72 1.68
CA SER A 210 -27.76 13.58 1.75
C SER A 210 -28.53 14.86 2.14
N ALA A 211 -27.86 16.01 2.24
CA ALA A 211 -28.52 17.29 2.50
C ALA A 211 -28.93 18.04 1.22
N GLY A 212 -28.87 17.39 0.05
CA GLY A 212 -29.16 17.98 -1.27
C GLY A 212 -30.52 17.68 -1.89
N ILE A 213 -31.37 16.84 -1.29
CA ILE A 213 -32.69 16.51 -1.88
C ILE A 213 -33.81 16.90 -0.90
N GLY A 214 -34.03 18.21 -0.75
CA GLY A 214 -35.15 18.72 0.03
C GLY A 214 -35.03 20.18 0.44
N GLY A 215 -35.30 21.10 -0.50
CA GLY A 215 -35.72 22.47 -0.18
C GLY A 215 -34.61 23.48 0.13
N THR A 216 -34.29 24.31 -0.87
CA THR A 216 -33.88 25.72 -0.77
C THR A 216 -33.33 26.22 0.58
N THR A 217 -32.03 26.04 0.84
CA THR A 217 -31.19 27.03 1.57
C THR A 217 -29.71 26.85 1.20
N ASN A 218 -29.07 27.97 0.82
CA ASN A 218 -27.63 28.23 0.56
C ASN A 218 -26.69 27.07 0.18
N VAL A 219 -26.46 26.92 -1.13
CA VAL A 219 -25.66 25.87 -1.79
C VAL A 219 -24.13 26.06 -1.68
N ASN A 220 -23.63 27.20 -1.18
CA ASN A 220 -22.20 27.52 -1.28
C ASN A 220 -21.32 26.92 -0.16
N GLY A 221 -21.88 26.50 0.98
CA GLY A 221 -21.10 25.98 2.13
C GLY A 221 -20.99 24.45 2.20
N LEU A 222 -21.96 23.74 1.63
CA LEU A 222 -22.10 22.28 1.80
C LEU A 222 -21.25 21.48 0.80
N GLY A 223 -21.06 22.02 -0.41
CA GLY A 223 -20.16 21.45 -1.41
C GLY A 223 -18.70 21.44 -0.95
N SER A 224 -18.26 22.47 -0.22
CA SER A 224 -16.89 22.59 0.30
C SER A 224 -16.54 21.51 1.33
N THR A 225 -17.46 21.18 2.25
CA THR A 225 -17.20 20.18 3.30
C THR A 225 -17.16 18.77 2.74
N TYR A 226 -18.09 18.39 1.85
CA TYR A 226 -18.06 17.09 1.17
C TYR A 226 -16.79 16.89 0.35
N HIS A 227 -16.35 17.94 -0.33
CA HIS A 227 -15.12 17.96 -1.10
C HIS A 227 -13.88 17.72 -0.24
N SER A 228 -13.76 18.41 0.89
CA SER A 228 -12.66 18.23 1.84
C SER A 228 -12.50 16.77 2.30
N LEU A 229 -13.62 16.06 2.49
CA LEU A 229 -13.67 14.67 2.98
C LEU A 229 -13.17 13.64 1.97
N ILE A 230 -13.47 13.84 0.68
CA ILE A 230 -12.97 12.99 -0.40
C ILE A 230 -11.51 13.29 -0.67
N VAL A 231 -11.15 14.58 -0.70
CA VAL A 231 -9.80 15.06 -1.02
C VAL A 231 -8.76 14.46 -0.09
N TRP A 232 -8.95 14.53 1.24
CA TRP A 232 -7.94 14.00 2.16
C TRP A 232 -7.80 12.47 2.06
N ARG A 233 -8.91 11.74 1.85
CA ARG A 233 -8.90 10.27 1.71
C ARG A 233 -8.17 9.86 0.45
N TRP A 234 -8.53 10.42 -0.69
CA TRP A 234 -7.90 10.12 -1.97
C TRP A 234 -6.41 10.52 -1.97
N ASN A 235 -6.05 11.65 -1.35
CA ASN A 235 -4.66 12.03 -1.17
C ASN A 235 -3.88 11.00 -0.33
N LYS A 236 -4.47 10.49 0.76
CA LYS A 236 -3.84 9.45 1.58
C LYS A 236 -3.76 8.11 0.84
N ILE A 237 -4.81 7.70 0.13
CA ILE A 237 -4.82 6.46 -0.68
C ILE A 237 -3.77 6.53 -1.79
N SER A 238 -3.71 7.61 -2.56
CA SER A 238 -2.76 7.74 -3.67
C SER A 238 -1.31 7.75 -3.20
N LYS A 239 -1.00 8.49 -2.14
CA LYS A 239 0.33 8.45 -1.50
C LYS A 239 0.66 7.05 -0.99
N SER A 240 -0.32 6.35 -0.41
CA SER A 240 -0.13 4.97 0.08
C SER A 240 0.17 4.00 -1.08
N HIS A 241 -0.52 4.13 -2.21
CA HIS A 241 -0.22 3.35 -3.41
C HIS A 241 1.16 3.67 -3.99
N PHE A 242 1.56 4.95 -3.99
CA PHE A 242 2.90 5.37 -4.40
C PHE A 242 3.98 4.66 -3.58
N TYR A 243 3.91 4.69 -2.25
CA TYR A 243 4.89 4.00 -1.40
C TYR A 243 4.83 2.47 -1.46
N LEU A 244 3.70 1.90 -1.88
CA LEU A 244 3.57 0.46 -2.16
C LEU A 244 4.11 0.06 -3.54
N GLY A 245 4.53 1.00 -4.38
CA GLY A 245 5.02 0.76 -5.74
C GLY A 245 3.92 0.60 -6.80
N ASN A 246 2.65 0.80 -6.44
CA ASN A 246 1.51 0.73 -7.35
C ASN A 246 1.26 2.10 -8.02
N LEU A 247 2.24 2.56 -8.79
CA LEU A 247 2.28 3.92 -9.34
C LEU A 247 1.09 4.18 -10.29
N GLU A 248 0.68 3.20 -11.07
CA GLU A 248 -0.45 3.32 -12.00
C GLU A 248 -1.77 3.58 -11.24
N LYS A 249 -2.00 2.87 -10.12
CA LYS A 249 -3.18 3.10 -9.26
C LYS A 249 -3.11 4.45 -8.55
N ALA A 250 -1.90 4.84 -8.12
CA ALA A 250 -1.69 6.15 -7.49
C ALA A 250 -2.01 7.28 -8.48
N LEU A 251 -1.60 7.14 -9.74
CA LEU A 251 -1.84 8.12 -10.80
C LEU A 251 -3.34 8.27 -11.12
N ASP A 252 -4.05 7.16 -11.33
CA ASP A 252 -5.51 7.18 -11.59
C ASP A 252 -6.30 7.93 -10.50
N ILE A 253 -5.95 7.72 -9.23
CA ILE A 253 -6.60 8.40 -8.11
C ILE A 253 -6.21 9.87 -8.04
N LEU A 254 -4.96 10.22 -8.34
CA LEU A 254 -4.50 11.61 -8.35
C LEU A 254 -5.11 12.41 -9.51
N GLU A 255 -5.29 11.81 -10.68
CA GLU A 255 -5.96 12.45 -11.82
C GLU A 255 -7.44 12.74 -11.48
N LYS A 256 -8.12 11.78 -10.84
CA LYS A 256 -9.47 12.00 -10.28
C LYS A 256 -9.50 13.12 -9.25
N LEU A 257 -8.51 13.15 -8.35
CA LEU A 257 -8.38 14.20 -7.35
C LEU A 257 -8.20 15.58 -8.00
N GLN A 258 -7.35 15.67 -9.02
CA GLN A 258 -7.08 16.90 -9.74
C GLN A 258 -8.33 17.42 -10.47
N GLN A 259 -9.08 16.52 -11.13
CA GLN A 259 -10.36 16.86 -11.76
C GLN A 259 -11.35 17.43 -10.75
N VAL A 260 -11.41 16.84 -9.56
CA VAL A 260 -12.25 17.30 -8.46
C VAL A 260 -11.77 18.68 -7.98
N GLU A 261 -10.48 18.87 -7.68
CA GLU A 261 -9.91 20.16 -7.24
C GLU A 261 -10.14 21.30 -8.26
N TYR A 262 -10.03 21.03 -9.57
CA TYR A 262 -10.30 22.01 -10.63
C TYR A 262 -11.76 22.48 -10.67
N THR A 263 -12.72 21.62 -10.32
CA THR A 263 -14.13 22.02 -10.28
C THR A 263 -14.50 22.91 -9.09
N CYS A 264 -13.60 23.07 -8.11
CA CYS A 264 -13.91 23.75 -6.84
C CYS A 264 -12.99 24.93 -6.49
N ASN A 265 -11.80 25.05 -7.09
CA ASN A 265 -10.86 26.13 -6.78
C ASN A 265 -10.77 27.18 -7.90
N GLU A 266 -11.59 28.24 -7.80
CA GLU A 266 -11.26 29.55 -8.38
C GLU A 266 -10.38 30.40 -7.46
N ASN A 267 -10.20 30.09 -6.17
CA ASN A 267 -9.35 30.88 -5.27
C ASN A 267 -8.84 30.07 -4.07
N GLN A 268 -7.54 29.73 -4.06
CA GLN A 268 -6.56 29.97 -2.98
C GLN A 268 -5.36 29.01 -3.04
N GLU A 269 -4.18 29.62 -3.10
CA GLU A 269 -2.87 29.02 -2.87
C GLU A 269 -2.63 28.80 -1.36
N GLU A 270 -1.93 27.71 -1.01
CA GLU A 270 -0.53 27.73 -0.54
C GLU A 270 -0.21 26.63 0.50
N SER A 271 0.96 26.00 0.33
CA SER A 271 1.71 25.18 1.31
C SER A 271 1.21 23.76 1.67
N ARG A 272 1.34 22.82 0.72
CA ARG A 272 1.56 21.37 0.91
C ARG A 272 1.95 20.81 -0.46
N GLU A 273 2.90 19.88 -0.54
CA GLU A 273 3.30 19.24 -1.83
C GLU A 273 2.06 18.96 -2.68
N SER A 274 1.93 19.72 -3.77
CA SER A 274 0.69 19.71 -4.53
C SER A 274 0.48 18.33 -5.14
N PRO A 275 -0.77 17.83 -5.20
CA PRO A 275 -1.09 16.61 -5.94
C PRO A 275 -0.49 16.61 -7.35
N ALA A 276 -0.46 17.78 -7.99
CA ALA A 276 0.16 18.01 -9.30
C ALA A 276 1.66 17.67 -9.36
N SER A 277 2.43 18.00 -8.32
CA SER A 277 3.86 17.64 -8.26
C SER A 277 4.07 16.13 -8.19
N LEU A 278 3.23 15.44 -7.41
CA LEU A 278 3.28 13.98 -7.30
C LEU A 278 2.83 13.30 -8.60
N VAL A 279 1.79 13.83 -9.27
CA VAL A 279 1.36 13.38 -10.61
C VAL A 279 2.52 13.46 -11.60
N ALA A 280 3.14 14.64 -11.74
CA ALA A 280 4.26 14.84 -12.67
C ALA A 280 5.41 13.87 -12.38
N THR A 281 5.73 13.67 -11.11
CA THR A 281 6.76 12.72 -10.66
C THR A 281 6.39 11.29 -11.07
N ILE A 282 5.18 10.82 -10.76
CA ILE A 282 4.73 9.46 -11.08
C ILE A 282 4.70 9.22 -12.60
N SER A 283 4.16 10.16 -13.37
CA SER A 283 4.12 10.07 -14.83
C SER A 283 5.53 9.96 -15.42
N GLU A 284 6.50 10.73 -14.92
CA GLU A 284 7.88 10.68 -15.37
C GLU A 284 8.55 9.34 -15.02
N LEU A 285 8.35 8.83 -13.80
CA LEU A 285 8.86 7.52 -13.36
C LEU A 285 8.32 6.38 -14.23
N LEU A 286 7.02 6.38 -14.50
CA LEU A 286 6.38 5.38 -15.37
C LEU A 286 6.90 5.46 -16.80
N ARG A 287 7.11 6.68 -17.33
CA ARG A 287 7.69 6.89 -18.66
C ARG A 287 9.09 6.27 -18.75
N TYR A 288 9.97 6.54 -17.79
CA TYR A 288 11.31 5.97 -17.77
C TYR A 288 11.30 4.44 -17.63
N LYS A 289 10.46 3.89 -16.74
CA LYS A 289 10.29 2.42 -16.60
C LYS A 289 9.86 1.80 -17.95
N ASN A 290 8.86 2.38 -18.59
CA ASN A 290 8.29 1.85 -19.82
C ASN A 290 9.27 1.94 -21.00
N ALA A 291 9.98 3.07 -21.14
CA ALA A 291 11.03 3.23 -22.13
C ALA A 291 12.18 2.22 -21.92
N GLY A 292 12.56 1.97 -20.66
CA GLY A 292 13.54 0.94 -20.32
C GLY A 292 13.07 -0.47 -20.70
N ASN A 293 11.80 -0.80 -20.40
CA ASN A 293 11.20 -2.10 -20.75
C ASN A 293 11.15 -2.30 -22.27
N GLU A 294 10.81 -1.25 -23.02
CA GLU A 294 10.82 -1.25 -24.48
C GLU A 294 12.24 -1.47 -25.05
N ALA A 295 13.24 -0.76 -24.53
CA ALA A 295 14.62 -0.96 -24.92
C ALA A 295 15.12 -2.39 -24.65
N VAL A 296 14.70 -3.02 -23.54
CA VAL A 296 14.99 -4.45 -23.28
C VAL A 296 14.35 -5.36 -24.32
N ARG A 297 13.09 -5.09 -24.70
CA ARG A 297 12.36 -5.84 -25.74
C ARG A 297 13.07 -5.74 -27.10
N ASP A 298 13.60 -4.57 -27.41
CA ASP A 298 14.37 -4.29 -28.63
C ASP A 298 15.84 -4.74 -28.55
N ARG A 299 16.25 -5.36 -27.42
CA ARG A 299 17.62 -5.80 -27.12
C ARG A 299 18.67 -4.68 -27.07
N LYS A 300 18.21 -3.44 -26.90
CA LYS A 300 19.05 -2.25 -26.69
C LYS A 300 19.37 -2.10 -25.21
N TYR A 301 20.18 -3.02 -24.69
CA TYR A 301 20.40 -3.13 -23.24
C TYR A 301 21.11 -1.92 -22.62
N MET A 302 21.99 -1.23 -23.35
CA MET A 302 22.62 0.00 -22.84
C MET A 302 21.58 1.12 -22.66
N GLU A 303 20.73 1.36 -23.66
CA GLU A 303 19.64 2.33 -23.56
C GLU A 303 18.70 1.99 -22.39
N ALA A 304 18.38 0.69 -22.21
CA ALA A 304 17.58 0.26 -21.07
C ALA A 304 18.22 0.63 -19.72
N VAL A 305 19.53 0.41 -19.57
CA VAL A 305 20.27 0.78 -18.35
C VAL A 305 20.21 2.29 -18.10
N GLU A 306 20.31 3.11 -19.13
CA GLU A 306 20.21 4.57 -19.03
C GLU A 306 18.80 4.99 -18.57
N GLN A 307 17.74 4.44 -19.16
CA GLN A 307 16.36 4.76 -18.79
C GLN A 307 16.04 4.38 -17.34
N TYR A 308 16.43 3.19 -16.88
CA TYR A 308 16.24 2.80 -15.47
C TYR A 308 17.08 3.65 -14.53
N THR A 309 18.29 4.03 -14.93
CA THR A 309 19.15 4.93 -14.13
C THR A 309 18.54 6.33 -14.02
N ALA A 310 17.89 6.82 -15.08
CA ALA A 310 17.15 8.06 -15.05
C ALA A 310 15.97 7.98 -14.07
N ALA A 311 15.18 6.90 -14.09
CA ALA A 311 14.10 6.67 -13.11
C ALA A 311 14.61 6.71 -11.67
N LEU A 312 15.68 5.96 -11.37
CA LEU A 312 16.29 5.88 -10.04
C LEU A 312 16.94 7.20 -9.59
N SER A 313 17.31 8.07 -10.53
CA SER A 313 17.87 9.39 -10.21
C SER A 313 16.78 10.41 -9.85
N ARG A 314 15.53 10.18 -10.27
CA ARG A 314 14.39 11.09 -10.02
C ARG A 314 13.75 10.86 -8.66
N ASN A 315 13.47 9.61 -8.30
CA ASN A 315 12.84 9.31 -7.02
C ASN A 315 13.19 7.90 -6.52
N VAL A 316 13.59 7.81 -5.25
CA VAL A 316 13.87 6.54 -4.55
C VAL A 316 12.92 6.33 -3.35
N ASP A 317 11.96 7.24 -3.14
CA ASP A 317 11.03 7.21 -2.01
C ASP A 317 10.04 6.05 -2.13
N SER A 318 9.60 5.73 -3.35
CA SER A 318 8.87 4.51 -3.64
C SER A 318 9.84 3.32 -3.72
N ARG A 319 10.13 2.73 -2.55
CA ARG A 319 11.09 1.62 -2.42
C ARG A 319 10.76 0.41 -3.28
N PRO A 320 9.51 -0.09 -3.33
CA PRO A 320 9.19 -1.23 -4.19
C PRO A 320 9.36 -0.90 -5.68
N PHE A 321 9.02 0.32 -6.11
CA PHE A 321 9.26 0.76 -7.48
C PHE A 321 10.75 0.85 -7.81
N ALA A 322 11.55 1.42 -6.90
CA ALA A 322 13.00 1.47 -7.05
C ALA A 322 13.60 0.06 -7.12
N ALA A 323 13.16 -0.88 -6.26
CA ALA A 323 13.57 -2.28 -6.31
C ALA A 323 13.27 -2.93 -7.68
N ILE A 324 12.10 -2.66 -8.26
CA ILE A 324 11.76 -3.10 -9.62
C ILE A 324 12.73 -2.53 -10.66
N CYS A 325 13.01 -1.22 -10.61
CA CYS A 325 13.94 -0.58 -11.54
C CYS A 325 15.36 -1.15 -11.42
N PHE A 326 15.86 -1.37 -10.20
CA PHE A 326 17.15 -2.02 -9.98
C PHE A 326 17.17 -3.45 -10.53
N CYS A 327 16.15 -4.27 -10.30
CA CYS A 327 16.09 -5.64 -10.83
C CYS A 327 15.99 -5.68 -12.37
N ASN A 328 15.24 -4.75 -12.97
CA ASN A 328 15.18 -4.62 -14.43
C ASN A 328 16.51 -4.15 -15.02
N ARG A 329 17.19 -3.21 -14.36
CA ARG A 329 18.54 -2.78 -14.73
C ARG A 329 19.56 -3.90 -14.57
N ALA A 330 19.45 -4.72 -13.52
CA ALA A 330 20.25 -5.93 -13.35
C ALA A 330 20.06 -6.92 -14.51
N ALA A 331 18.83 -7.08 -15.00
CA ALA A 331 18.55 -7.92 -16.17
C ALA A 331 19.26 -7.41 -17.44
N ALA A 332 19.24 -6.09 -17.66
CA ALA A 332 19.94 -5.47 -18.78
C ALA A 332 21.47 -5.57 -18.64
N ASN A 333 22.01 -5.34 -17.43
CA ASN A 333 23.43 -5.52 -17.12
C ASN A 333 23.88 -6.98 -17.30
N GLN A 334 23.05 -7.94 -16.90
CA GLN A 334 23.29 -9.37 -17.13
C GLN A 334 23.41 -9.68 -18.63
N ALA A 335 22.53 -9.12 -19.47
CA ALA A 335 22.59 -9.29 -20.92
C ALA A 335 23.82 -8.62 -21.56
N LEU A 336 24.35 -7.56 -20.93
CA LEU A 336 25.62 -6.91 -21.29
C LEU A 336 26.85 -7.60 -20.71
N VAL A 337 26.69 -8.71 -19.98
CA VAL A 337 27.78 -9.45 -19.30
C VAL A 337 28.49 -8.58 -18.24
N GLN A 338 27.80 -7.56 -17.71
CA GLN A 338 28.25 -6.73 -16.59
C GLN A 338 27.76 -7.36 -15.27
N ILE A 339 28.35 -8.48 -14.88
CA ILE A 339 27.81 -9.32 -13.80
C ILE A 339 27.95 -8.66 -12.42
N ALA A 340 29.07 -8.00 -12.13
CA ALA A 340 29.24 -7.25 -10.88
C ALA A 340 28.17 -6.16 -10.70
N ASP A 341 27.88 -5.42 -11.78
CA ASP A 341 26.81 -4.41 -11.80
C ASP A 341 25.43 -5.03 -11.57
N ALA A 342 25.15 -6.17 -12.19
CA ALA A 342 23.90 -6.89 -11.99
C ALA A 342 23.74 -7.43 -10.55
N ILE A 343 24.81 -7.93 -9.92
CA ILE A 343 24.80 -8.41 -8.53
C ILE A 343 24.56 -7.24 -7.57
N ALA A 344 25.23 -6.10 -7.80
CA ALA A 344 25.04 -4.89 -7.00
C ALA A 344 23.59 -4.39 -7.09
N ASP A 345 23.03 -4.31 -8.29
CA ASP A 345 21.65 -3.90 -8.52
C ASP A 345 20.65 -4.87 -7.84
N CYS A 346 20.85 -6.19 -7.93
CA CYS A 346 19.98 -7.14 -7.24
C CYS A 346 20.07 -7.01 -5.71
N SER A 347 21.27 -6.75 -5.18
CA SER A 347 21.47 -6.55 -3.74
C SER A 347 20.77 -5.29 -3.24
N LEU A 348 20.83 -4.19 -4.00
CA LEU A 348 20.07 -2.97 -3.72
C LEU A 348 18.56 -3.22 -3.79
N ALA A 349 18.08 -3.94 -4.80
CA ALA A 349 16.66 -4.29 -4.92
C ALA A 349 16.16 -5.12 -3.72
N MET A 350 16.95 -6.09 -3.27
CA MET A 350 16.62 -6.94 -2.12
C MET A 350 16.67 -6.20 -0.78
N ALA A 351 17.54 -5.19 -0.65
CA ALA A 351 17.55 -4.33 0.52
C ALA A 351 16.28 -3.47 0.56
N LEU A 352 15.87 -2.90 -0.58
CA LEU A 352 14.69 -2.05 -0.70
C LEU A 352 13.35 -2.79 -0.54
N ASP A 353 13.26 -4.01 -1.06
CA ASP A 353 12.11 -4.90 -0.90
C ASP A 353 12.57 -6.34 -0.59
N GLU A 354 12.49 -6.70 0.69
CA GLU A 354 12.88 -8.02 1.19
C GLU A 354 12.05 -9.17 0.56
N ASN A 355 10.80 -8.91 0.15
CA ASN A 355 9.92 -9.93 -0.40
C ASN A 355 10.00 -10.03 -1.94
N TYR A 356 10.95 -9.32 -2.56
CA TYR A 356 11.03 -9.26 -4.01
C TYR A 356 11.69 -10.50 -4.63
N THR A 357 10.89 -11.54 -4.85
CA THR A 357 11.33 -12.86 -5.34
C THR A 357 12.12 -12.81 -6.65
N LYS A 358 11.77 -11.89 -7.57
CA LYS A 358 12.47 -11.74 -8.87
C LYS A 358 13.93 -11.30 -8.69
N ALA A 359 14.20 -10.39 -7.75
CA ALA A 359 15.57 -9.93 -7.48
C ALA A 359 16.40 -11.05 -6.84
N VAL A 360 15.84 -11.76 -5.85
CA VAL A 360 16.52 -12.90 -5.20
C VAL A 360 16.84 -14.01 -6.19
N SER A 361 15.86 -14.40 -7.02
CA SER A 361 16.05 -15.43 -8.05
C SER A 361 17.11 -15.04 -9.08
N ARG A 362 17.13 -13.76 -9.49
CA ARG A 362 18.12 -13.22 -10.42
C ARG A 362 19.52 -13.21 -9.80
N ARG A 363 19.66 -12.79 -8.54
CA ARG A 363 20.95 -12.80 -7.83
C ARG A 363 21.51 -14.21 -7.67
N ALA A 364 20.65 -15.19 -7.33
CA ALA A 364 21.03 -16.59 -7.31
C ALA A 364 21.56 -17.07 -8.67
N THR A 365 20.91 -16.69 -9.78
CA THR A 365 21.39 -17.00 -11.13
C THR A 365 22.71 -16.30 -11.45
N LEU A 366 22.92 -15.07 -10.99
CA LEU A 366 24.19 -14.36 -11.22
C LEU A 366 25.35 -15.00 -10.43
N HIS A 367 25.12 -15.38 -9.17
CA HIS A 367 26.09 -16.14 -8.38
C HIS A 367 26.37 -17.52 -8.98
N GLU A 368 25.35 -18.22 -9.49
CA GLU A 368 25.52 -19.45 -10.26
C GLU A 368 26.39 -19.24 -11.51
N MET A 369 26.22 -18.13 -12.23
CA MET A 369 27.04 -17.80 -13.42
C MET A 369 28.51 -17.59 -13.07
N ILE A 370 28.82 -16.92 -11.95
CA ILE A 370 30.21 -16.71 -11.49
C ILE A 370 30.74 -17.89 -10.65
N ARG A 371 29.99 -18.98 -10.54
CA ARG A 371 30.33 -20.19 -9.77
C ARG A 371 30.49 -19.95 -8.26
N ASP A 372 29.86 -18.90 -7.76
CA ASP A 372 29.70 -18.65 -6.32
C ASP A 372 28.49 -19.46 -5.81
N TYR A 373 28.67 -20.78 -5.76
CA TYR A 373 27.57 -21.70 -5.45
C TYR A 373 27.06 -21.55 -4.01
N ASP A 374 27.92 -21.11 -3.09
CA ASP A 374 27.55 -20.83 -1.71
C ASP A 374 26.55 -19.67 -1.60
N GLN A 375 26.84 -18.54 -2.25
CA GLN A 375 25.88 -17.43 -2.27
C GLN A 375 24.64 -17.77 -3.09
N ALA A 376 24.77 -18.51 -4.19
CA ALA A 376 23.62 -18.98 -4.97
C ALA A 376 22.68 -19.87 -4.13
N ALA A 377 23.22 -20.79 -3.33
CA ALA A 377 22.44 -21.61 -2.40
C ALA A 377 21.78 -20.76 -1.31
N SER A 378 22.50 -19.81 -0.72
CA SER A 378 21.94 -18.89 0.29
C SER A 378 20.76 -18.07 -0.26
N ASP A 379 20.89 -17.54 -1.48
CA ASP A 379 19.81 -16.80 -2.14
C ASP A 379 18.61 -17.71 -2.46
N LEU A 380 18.83 -18.95 -2.87
CA LEU A 380 17.76 -19.92 -3.10
C LEU A 380 17.04 -20.32 -1.81
N GLN A 381 17.76 -20.48 -0.69
CA GLN A 381 17.17 -20.70 0.63
C GLN A 381 16.28 -19.51 1.04
N ARG A 382 16.76 -18.27 0.83
CA ARG A 382 15.96 -17.06 1.07
C ARG A 382 14.73 -17.01 0.19
N LEU A 383 14.86 -17.31 -1.11
CA LEU A 383 13.75 -17.37 -2.06
C LEU A 383 12.68 -18.38 -1.62
N ILE A 384 13.09 -19.58 -1.20
CA ILE A 384 12.19 -20.61 -0.67
C ILE A 384 11.45 -20.10 0.57
N SER A 385 12.16 -19.45 1.51
CA SER A 385 11.56 -18.87 2.71
C SER A 385 10.47 -17.84 2.37
N ILE A 386 10.72 -16.94 1.41
CA ILE A 386 9.76 -15.94 0.95
C ILE A 386 8.53 -16.61 0.31
N LEU A 387 8.75 -17.56 -0.60
CA LEU A 387 7.67 -18.27 -1.30
C LEU A 387 6.77 -19.07 -0.33
N VAL A 388 7.35 -19.69 0.69
CA VAL A 388 6.59 -20.38 1.75
C VAL A 388 5.75 -19.39 2.55
N LYS A 389 6.35 -18.28 3.03
CA LYS A 389 5.63 -17.22 3.75
C LYS A 389 4.47 -16.63 2.93
N GLN A 390 4.65 -16.46 1.62
CA GLN A 390 3.59 -15.98 0.73
C GLN A 390 2.46 -17.01 0.60
N SER A 391 2.80 -18.29 0.46
CA SER A 391 1.81 -19.37 0.36
C SER A 391 0.93 -19.52 1.61
N ASP A 392 1.51 -19.31 2.80
CA ASP A 392 0.79 -19.41 4.08
C ASP A 392 -0.17 -18.23 4.33
N LYS A 393 0.11 -17.05 3.78
CA LYS A 393 -0.76 -15.87 3.86
C LYS A 393 -1.99 -15.99 2.95
N THR A 394 -1.88 -16.69 1.82
CA THR A 394 -2.94 -16.89 0.81
C THR A 394 -3.91 -18.04 1.14
N LYS A 395 -4.34 -18.18 2.40
CA LYS A 395 -5.37 -19.17 2.81
C LYS A 395 -6.80 -18.77 2.40
N THR A 396 -7.01 -17.57 1.86
CA THR A 396 -8.25 -17.12 1.21
C THR A 396 -8.31 -17.59 -0.26
N PRO A 397 -9.51 -17.72 -0.85
CA PRO A 397 -9.70 -18.35 -2.16
C PRO A 397 -9.33 -17.39 -3.30
N GLU A 398 -8.03 -17.18 -3.53
CA GLU A 398 -7.52 -16.62 -4.79
C GLU A 398 -7.36 -17.72 -5.86
N THR A 399 -7.43 -17.30 -7.11
CA THR A 399 -7.52 -18.08 -8.35
C THR A 399 -6.58 -19.30 -8.42
N SER A 400 -7.11 -20.45 -8.85
CA SER A 400 -6.40 -21.75 -8.90
C SER A 400 -5.11 -21.76 -9.72
N VAL A 401 -4.95 -20.81 -10.64
CA VAL A 401 -3.82 -20.67 -11.56
C VAL A 401 -2.57 -20.13 -10.86
N ASP A 402 -2.73 -19.10 -10.02
CA ASP A 402 -1.59 -18.47 -9.32
C ASP A 402 -0.98 -19.44 -8.30
N ARG A 403 -1.83 -20.23 -7.62
CA ARG A 403 -1.41 -21.28 -6.69
C ARG A 403 -0.65 -22.42 -7.37
N ALA A 404 -0.90 -22.68 -8.66
CA ALA A 404 -0.15 -23.66 -9.44
C ALA A 404 1.23 -23.10 -9.86
N SER A 405 1.29 -21.82 -10.25
CA SER A 405 2.54 -21.14 -10.58
C SER A 405 3.48 -21.07 -9.38
N SER A 406 3.00 -20.61 -8.22
CA SER A 406 3.83 -20.50 -7.01
C SER A 406 4.35 -21.85 -6.51
N ARG A 407 3.55 -22.93 -6.64
CA ARG A 407 4.01 -24.29 -6.33
C ARG A 407 5.10 -24.77 -7.29
N LYS A 408 4.98 -24.44 -8.58
CA LYS A 408 6.01 -24.75 -9.59
C LYS A 408 7.31 -24.01 -9.29
N GLU A 409 7.25 -22.72 -9.00
CA GLU A 409 8.40 -21.90 -8.63
C GLU A 409 9.09 -22.43 -7.37
N LEU A 410 8.32 -22.78 -6.32
CA LEU A 410 8.87 -23.38 -5.11
C LEU A 410 9.57 -24.72 -5.36
N LYS A 411 8.98 -25.58 -6.19
CA LYS A 411 9.59 -26.86 -6.58
C LYS A 411 10.90 -26.63 -7.36
N GLN A 412 10.90 -25.69 -8.30
CA GLN A 412 12.09 -25.33 -9.07
C GLN A 412 13.19 -24.75 -8.17
N ALA A 413 12.86 -23.87 -7.22
CA ALA A 413 13.81 -23.30 -6.28
C ALA A 413 14.47 -24.38 -5.41
N ARG A 414 13.69 -25.35 -4.89
CA ARG A 414 14.22 -26.49 -4.13
C ARG A 414 15.15 -27.39 -4.94
N GLN A 415 14.78 -27.67 -6.20
CA GLN A 415 15.63 -28.46 -7.08
C GLN A 415 16.94 -27.74 -7.39
N ARG A 416 16.89 -26.43 -7.68
CA ARG A 416 18.07 -25.61 -7.88
C ARG A 416 18.95 -25.58 -6.63
N LEU A 417 18.35 -25.47 -5.44
CA LEU A 417 19.09 -25.45 -4.17
C LEU A 417 19.92 -26.73 -4.00
N SER A 418 19.30 -27.90 -4.18
CA SER A 418 19.99 -29.19 -4.09
C SER A 418 21.21 -29.26 -5.02
N VAL A 419 21.06 -28.76 -6.26
CA VAL A 419 22.15 -28.77 -7.25
C VAL A 419 23.26 -27.79 -6.85
N MET A 420 22.92 -26.60 -6.32
CA MET A 420 23.93 -25.63 -5.87
C MET A 420 24.70 -26.13 -4.65
N GLU A 421 24.04 -26.80 -3.70
CA GLU A 421 24.68 -27.39 -2.52
C GLU A 421 25.61 -28.56 -2.87
N GLU A 422 25.29 -29.33 -3.91
CA GLU A 422 26.20 -30.35 -4.44
C GLU A 422 27.43 -29.70 -5.09
N LYS A 423 27.23 -28.70 -5.96
CA LYS A 423 28.32 -28.00 -6.65
C LYS A 423 29.24 -27.20 -5.71
N SER A 424 28.70 -26.64 -4.62
CA SER A 424 29.49 -25.97 -3.59
C SER A 424 30.55 -26.90 -2.98
N LYS A 425 30.22 -28.19 -2.80
CA LYS A 425 31.15 -29.19 -2.25
C LYS A 425 32.28 -29.56 -3.20
N GLU A 426 32.14 -29.28 -4.50
CA GLU A 426 33.17 -29.56 -5.50
C GLU A 426 34.36 -28.59 -5.40
N GLY A 427 34.24 -27.49 -4.65
CA GLY A 427 35.34 -26.54 -4.41
C GLY A 427 35.80 -25.80 -5.67
N ILE A 428 34.89 -25.57 -6.62
CA ILE A 428 35.21 -24.91 -7.89
C ILE A 428 35.49 -23.42 -7.67
N HIS A 429 36.62 -22.94 -8.20
CA HIS A 429 36.96 -21.51 -8.17
C HIS A 429 35.95 -20.63 -8.91
N LEU A 430 35.79 -19.40 -8.43
CA LEU A 430 34.96 -18.36 -9.06
C LEU A 430 35.36 -18.12 -10.52
N ASP A 431 34.43 -17.66 -11.35
CA ASP A 431 34.72 -17.17 -12.70
C ASP A 431 35.24 -15.73 -12.66
N PHE A 432 36.56 -15.57 -12.55
CA PHE A 432 37.20 -14.27 -12.40
C PHE A 432 37.09 -13.39 -13.65
N PHE A 433 37.07 -13.98 -14.85
CA PHE A 433 36.88 -13.25 -16.10
C PHE A 433 35.49 -12.60 -16.13
N LEU A 434 34.47 -13.36 -15.74
CA LEU A 434 33.09 -12.91 -15.70
C LEU A 434 32.85 -11.86 -14.60
N ILE A 435 33.45 -12.03 -13.43
CA ILE A 435 33.40 -11.03 -12.34
C ILE A 435 33.99 -9.69 -12.80
N MET A 436 35.11 -9.74 -13.52
CA MET A 436 35.82 -8.54 -14.01
C MET A 436 35.22 -7.95 -15.28
N GLY A 437 34.36 -8.69 -15.98
CA GLY A 437 33.81 -8.29 -17.28
C GLY A 437 34.87 -8.20 -18.38
N VAL A 438 35.92 -9.04 -18.31
CA VAL A 438 37.05 -9.08 -19.25
C VAL A 438 37.11 -10.42 -19.97
N LYS A 439 37.71 -10.46 -21.15
CA LYS A 439 37.90 -11.66 -21.96
C LYS A 439 39.27 -12.27 -21.70
N THR A 440 39.42 -13.56 -22.02
CA THR A 440 40.72 -14.25 -22.00
C THR A 440 41.74 -13.65 -22.96
N SER A 441 41.29 -12.93 -23.98
CA SER A 441 42.15 -12.21 -24.94
C SER A 441 42.66 -10.85 -24.43
N ASP A 442 42.14 -10.35 -23.31
CA ASP A 442 42.41 -8.97 -22.88
C ASP A 442 43.81 -8.85 -22.26
N SER A 443 44.45 -7.70 -22.49
CA SER A 443 45.81 -7.43 -22.01
C SER A 443 45.83 -7.13 -20.51
N ALA A 444 47.00 -7.21 -19.88
CA ALA A 444 47.16 -6.81 -18.47
C ALA A 444 46.77 -5.34 -18.22
N ALA A 445 46.95 -4.46 -19.21
CA ALA A 445 46.53 -3.06 -19.13
C ALA A 445 45.00 -2.93 -19.12
N ASP A 446 44.30 -3.73 -19.92
CA ASP A 446 42.83 -3.75 -19.97
C ASP A 446 42.25 -4.29 -18.66
N ILE A 447 42.83 -5.35 -18.10
CA ILE A 447 42.44 -5.91 -16.80
C ILE A 447 42.61 -4.86 -15.69
N LYS A 448 43.73 -4.14 -15.67
CA LYS A 448 43.97 -3.06 -14.71
C LYS A 448 42.98 -1.91 -14.88
N LYS A 449 42.61 -1.56 -16.12
CA LYS A 449 41.58 -0.56 -16.42
C LYS A 449 40.20 -1.01 -15.94
N ALA A 450 39.83 -2.26 -16.19
CA ALA A 450 38.58 -2.86 -15.73
C ALA A 450 38.50 -2.87 -14.19
N TYR A 451 39.58 -3.27 -13.51
CA TYR A 451 39.67 -3.24 -12.04
C TYR A 451 39.43 -1.84 -11.49
N ARG A 452 40.15 -0.83 -12.01
CA ARG A 452 39.98 0.56 -11.56
C ARG A 452 38.54 1.03 -11.72
N LYS A 453 37.89 0.70 -12.85
CA LYS A 453 36.49 1.04 -13.10
C LYS A 453 35.55 0.33 -12.12
N ALA A 454 35.72 -0.97 -11.92
CA ALA A 454 34.89 -1.78 -11.03
C ALA A 454 35.06 -1.38 -9.55
N ALA A 455 36.30 -1.21 -9.09
CA ALA A 455 36.61 -0.77 -7.74
C ALA A 455 36.03 0.62 -7.42
N LEU A 456 36.11 1.57 -8.37
CA LEU A 456 35.51 2.89 -8.20
C LEU A 456 33.98 2.85 -8.18
N ARG A 457 33.35 1.89 -8.86
CA ARG A 457 31.89 1.77 -8.96
C ARG A 457 31.28 1.02 -7.77
N HIS A 458 31.95 -0.02 -7.31
CA HIS A 458 31.48 -0.94 -6.27
C HIS A 458 32.14 -0.74 -4.91
N HIS A 459 32.79 0.41 -4.69
CA HIS A 459 33.30 0.74 -3.36
C HIS A 459 32.16 0.77 -2.33
N PRO A 460 32.31 0.13 -1.16
CA PRO A 460 31.23 0.03 -0.16
C PRO A 460 30.63 1.40 0.24
N ASP A 461 31.48 2.41 0.42
CA ASP A 461 31.04 3.78 0.77
C ASP A 461 30.10 4.42 -0.27
N LYS A 462 30.26 4.10 -1.56
CA LYS A 462 29.39 4.65 -2.61
C LYS A 462 28.04 3.96 -2.67
N ALA A 463 28.00 2.67 -2.36
CA ALA A 463 26.74 1.92 -2.37
C ALA A 463 25.77 2.48 -1.32
N ALA A 464 26.28 2.86 -0.15
CA ALA A 464 25.49 3.54 0.88
C ALA A 464 24.95 4.90 0.43
N GLN A 465 25.74 5.70 -0.29
CA GLN A 465 25.34 7.04 -0.76
C GLN A 465 24.18 7.05 -1.76
N ILE A 466 23.97 5.96 -2.52
CA ILE A 466 22.89 5.86 -3.51
C ILE A 466 21.50 6.00 -2.86
N LEU A 467 21.37 5.59 -1.59
CA LEU A 467 20.09 5.54 -0.87
C LEU A 467 19.83 6.73 0.06
N VAL A 468 20.85 7.55 0.33
CA VAL A 468 20.79 8.66 1.31
C VAL A 468 20.11 9.92 0.76
N ARG A 469 19.67 9.92 -0.51
CA ARG A 469 19.08 11.12 -1.16
C ARG A 469 17.70 11.55 -0.61
N SER A 470 17.13 10.87 0.37
CA SER A 470 15.82 11.17 0.94
C SER A 470 15.94 11.55 2.42
N GLU A 471 15.52 12.76 2.77
CA GLU A 471 15.72 13.43 4.07
C GLU A 471 14.94 12.81 5.25
N SER A 472 14.14 11.77 5.03
CA SER A 472 13.37 11.12 6.10
C SER A 472 14.17 10.02 6.80
N GLU A 473 15.05 10.45 7.71
CA GLU A 473 15.82 9.59 8.61
C GLU A 473 14.89 8.74 9.49
N GLY A 474 14.86 7.43 9.23
CA GLY A 474 14.21 6.45 10.10
C GLY A 474 15.19 5.34 10.49
N PRO A 475 15.02 4.68 11.64
CA PRO A 475 15.88 3.58 12.09
C PRO A 475 16.08 2.49 11.04
N TRP A 476 15.03 2.18 10.28
CA TRP A 476 15.04 1.18 9.21
C TRP A 476 15.94 1.53 8.03
N LEU A 477 16.18 2.81 7.74
CA LEU A 477 17.10 3.20 6.67
C LEU A 477 18.54 2.77 7.02
N LYS A 478 18.89 2.77 8.31
CA LYS A 478 20.20 2.30 8.79
C LYS A 478 20.39 0.80 8.54
N GLU A 479 19.37 -0.01 8.82
CA GLU A 479 19.39 -1.46 8.55
C GLU A 479 19.58 -1.74 7.05
N ILE A 480 18.86 -1.00 6.18
CA ILE A 480 19.08 -1.08 4.74
C ILE A 480 20.51 -0.71 4.36
N LEU A 481 21.02 0.41 4.87
CA LEU A 481 22.35 0.92 4.53
C LEU A 481 23.42 -0.10 4.94
N GLU A 482 23.27 -0.72 6.10
CA GLU A 482 24.16 -1.75 6.60
C GLU A 482 24.13 -3.01 5.71
N GLU A 483 22.95 -3.49 5.31
CA GLU A 483 22.82 -4.66 4.43
C GLU A 483 23.41 -4.38 3.04
N VAL A 484 23.18 -3.18 2.49
CA VAL A 484 23.75 -2.73 1.21
C VAL A 484 25.27 -2.63 1.32
N HIS A 485 25.79 -2.06 2.39
CA HIS A 485 27.23 -1.94 2.63
C HIS A 485 27.89 -3.32 2.72
N LYS A 486 27.28 -4.26 3.46
CA LYS A 486 27.76 -5.64 3.58
C LYS A 486 27.78 -6.37 2.24
N GLY A 487 26.73 -6.21 1.43
CA GLY A 487 26.68 -6.75 0.08
C GLY A 487 27.76 -6.16 -0.84
N ALA A 488 27.96 -4.84 -0.78
CA ALA A 488 28.98 -4.15 -1.55
C ALA A 488 30.41 -4.53 -1.14
N ASP A 489 30.68 -4.69 0.15
CA ASP A 489 31.97 -5.16 0.67
C ASP A 489 32.33 -6.56 0.16
N ARG A 490 31.38 -7.49 0.17
CA ARG A 490 31.58 -8.83 -0.41
C ARG A 490 31.91 -8.77 -1.90
N LEU A 491 31.12 -8.01 -2.67
CA LEU A 491 31.35 -7.85 -4.10
C LEU A 491 32.72 -7.19 -4.37
N PHE A 492 33.09 -6.19 -3.57
CA PHE A 492 34.39 -5.51 -3.69
C PHE A 492 35.56 -6.47 -3.42
N LYS A 493 35.43 -7.34 -2.41
CA LYS A 493 36.42 -8.40 -2.13
C LYS A 493 36.55 -9.39 -3.28
N MET A 494 35.44 -9.85 -3.86
CA MET A 494 35.45 -10.72 -5.05
C MET A 494 36.16 -10.05 -6.25
N ILE A 495 35.91 -8.76 -6.48
CA ILE A 495 36.60 -8.00 -7.54
C ILE A 495 38.11 -7.92 -7.25
N GLY A 496 38.50 -7.70 -6.00
CA GLY A 496 39.90 -7.68 -5.56
C GLY A 496 40.60 -9.02 -5.75
N GLU A 497 39.95 -10.12 -5.38
CA GLU A 497 40.45 -11.48 -5.58
C GLU A 497 40.65 -11.78 -7.07
N ALA A 498 39.65 -11.49 -7.90
CA ALA A 498 39.71 -11.67 -9.35
C ALA A 498 40.89 -10.90 -9.97
N TYR A 499 41.10 -9.64 -9.56
CA TYR A 499 42.24 -8.85 -10.01
C TYR A 499 43.57 -9.44 -9.54
N SER A 500 43.66 -9.94 -8.30
CA SER A 500 44.90 -10.51 -7.76
C SER A 500 45.38 -11.76 -8.51
N VAL A 501 44.45 -12.52 -9.10
CA VAL A 501 44.74 -13.70 -9.92
C VAL A 501 45.02 -13.30 -11.37
N LEU A 502 44.18 -12.45 -11.97
CA LEU A 502 44.27 -12.13 -13.40
C LEU A 502 45.37 -11.12 -13.74
N SER A 503 45.84 -10.32 -12.79
CA SER A 503 46.92 -9.34 -13.00
C SER A 503 48.32 -9.95 -12.96
N ASP A 504 48.49 -11.09 -12.30
CA ASP A 504 49.75 -11.83 -12.23
C ASP A 504 49.83 -12.82 -13.42
N PRO A 505 50.85 -12.73 -14.30
CA PRO A 505 50.97 -13.61 -15.46
C PRO A 505 51.01 -15.11 -15.11
N THR A 506 51.63 -15.46 -13.99
CA THR A 506 51.77 -16.86 -13.55
C THR A 506 50.44 -17.43 -13.08
N LYS A 507 49.80 -16.74 -12.12
CA LYS A 507 48.49 -17.13 -11.60
C LYS A 507 47.40 -17.12 -12.68
N ARG A 508 47.45 -16.17 -13.61
CA ARG A 508 46.55 -16.13 -14.77
C ARG A 508 46.73 -17.36 -15.64
N SER A 509 47.96 -17.74 -15.97
CA SER A 509 48.25 -18.92 -16.78
C SER A 509 47.78 -20.21 -16.11
N ASP A 510 48.01 -20.36 -14.80
CA ASP A 510 47.56 -21.52 -14.03
C ASP A 510 46.02 -21.61 -14.01
N TYR A 511 45.35 -20.47 -13.79
CA TYR A 511 43.90 -20.38 -13.81
C TYR A 511 43.32 -20.71 -15.21
N GLU A 512 43.90 -20.19 -16.28
CA GLU A 512 43.50 -20.48 -17.65
C GLU A 512 43.65 -21.97 -17.99
N LEU A 513 44.76 -22.60 -17.56
CA LEU A 513 44.97 -24.05 -17.72
C LEU A 513 43.90 -24.85 -16.97
N GLU A 514 43.55 -24.45 -15.74
CA GLU A 514 42.49 -25.10 -14.98
C GLU A 514 41.12 -24.95 -15.66
N GLU A 515 40.81 -23.77 -16.21
CA GLU A 515 39.62 -23.53 -17.02
C GLU A 515 39.55 -24.45 -18.25
N GLU A 516 40.67 -24.64 -18.95
CA GLU A 516 40.75 -25.52 -20.11
C GLU A 516 40.51 -26.98 -19.72
N ILE A 517 41.15 -27.45 -18.65
CA ILE A 517 40.95 -28.81 -18.12
C ILE A 517 39.47 -29.02 -17.75
N ARG A 518 38.84 -28.03 -17.12
CA ARG A 518 37.43 -28.09 -16.74
C ARG A 518 36.50 -28.14 -17.95
N LYS A 519 36.73 -27.29 -18.95
CA LYS A 519 35.97 -27.30 -20.22
C LYS A 519 36.14 -28.63 -20.96
N ALA A 520 37.34 -29.21 -20.93
CA ALA A 520 37.61 -30.53 -21.51
C ALA A 520 36.88 -31.66 -20.77
N ARG A 521 36.87 -31.64 -19.42
CA ARG A 521 36.11 -32.59 -18.60
C ARG A 521 34.61 -32.49 -18.87
N ALA A 522 34.05 -31.28 -18.84
CA ALA A 522 32.63 -31.03 -19.14
C ALA A 522 32.24 -31.48 -20.56
N SER A 523 33.12 -31.27 -21.55
CA SER A 523 32.89 -31.74 -22.93
C SER A 523 32.89 -33.26 -23.03
N ARG A 524 33.81 -33.95 -22.34
CA ARG A 524 33.86 -35.41 -22.27
C ARG A 524 32.64 -36.01 -21.57
N GLU A 525 32.17 -35.37 -20.51
CA GLU A 525 30.98 -35.77 -19.77
C GLU A 525 29.71 -35.57 -20.61
N SER A 526 29.57 -34.42 -21.29
CA SER A 526 28.49 -34.17 -22.25
C SER A 526 28.48 -35.19 -23.39
N TYR A 527 29.65 -35.56 -23.91
CA TYR A 527 29.79 -36.57 -24.95
C TYR A 527 29.41 -37.97 -24.44
N ARG A 528 29.83 -38.34 -23.23
CA ARG A 528 29.45 -39.61 -22.59
C ARG A 528 27.95 -39.69 -22.33
N SER A 529 27.31 -38.63 -21.82
CA SER A 529 25.87 -38.59 -21.60
C SER A 529 25.09 -38.68 -22.91
N ARG A 530 25.54 -38.02 -24.00
CA ARG A 530 24.94 -38.17 -25.33
C ARG A 530 25.06 -39.60 -25.87
N LYS A 531 26.25 -40.19 -25.77
CA LYS A 531 26.49 -41.58 -26.22
C LYS A 531 25.67 -42.60 -25.41
N ALA A 532 25.48 -42.37 -24.11
CA ALA A 532 24.62 -43.18 -23.27
C ALA A 532 23.12 -43.03 -23.63
N ALA A 533 22.66 -41.81 -23.94
CA ALA A 533 21.29 -41.58 -24.40
C ALA A 533 21.01 -42.19 -25.79
N GLU A 534 22.01 -42.18 -26.68
CA GLU A 534 21.95 -42.86 -27.99
C GLU A 534 21.95 -44.38 -27.84
N ALA A 535 22.72 -44.94 -26.90
CA ALA A 535 22.76 -46.38 -26.63
C ALA A 535 21.48 -46.93 -25.97
N SER A 536 20.66 -46.07 -25.34
CA SER A 536 19.39 -46.45 -24.70
C SER A 536 18.14 -46.21 -25.56
N SER A 537 18.29 -45.85 -26.84
CA SER A 537 17.15 -45.64 -27.76
C SER A 537 16.93 -46.86 -28.68
N PRO A 538 15.72 -47.48 -28.76
CA PRO A 538 15.44 -48.57 -29.70
C PRO A 538 15.30 -48.07 -31.15
N PRO A 539 15.53 -48.92 -32.18
CA PRO A 539 15.48 -48.50 -33.57
C PRO A 539 14.02 -48.32 -34.03
N TYR A 540 13.76 -47.18 -34.68
CA TYR A 540 12.50 -46.69 -35.26
C TYR A 540 11.45 -46.12 -34.29
N GLN A 541 11.49 -44.80 -34.13
CA GLN A 541 10.45 -43.92 -34.68
C GLN A 541 10.95 -42.47 -34.75
N THR A 542 10.71 -41.85 -35.90
CA THR A 542 11.00 -40.46 -36.24
C THR A 542 10.27 -39.49 -35.31
N SER A 543 11.03 -38.76 -34.49
CA SER A 543 10.68 -37.39 -34.11
C SER A 543 11.93 -36.60 -33.71
N ARG A 544 12.47 -35.87 -34.69
CA ARG A 544 13.37 -34.73 -34.47
C ARG A 544 12.66 -33.73 -33.56
N ARG A 545 13.21 -33.48 -32.38
CA ARG A 545 13.33 -32.17 -31.68
C ARG A 545 13.47 -32.39 -30.17
N TYR A 546 14.66 -32.74 -29.71
CA TYR A 546 15.09 -32.49 -28.33
C TYR A 546 16.59 -32.17 -28.40
N TRP A 547 17.06 -31.22 -27.59
CA TRP A 547 18.40 -30.59 -27.61
C TRP A 547 18.57 -29.30 -28.45
N LYS A 548 17.56 -28.42 -28.45
CA LYS A 548 17.78 -26.98 -28.74
C LYS A 548 17.05 -25.98 -27.83
N ASP A 549 16.48 -26.43 -26.70
CA ASP A 549 15.60 -25.57 -25.88
C ASP A 549 16.12 -25.21 -24.47
N SER A 550 17.32 -25.62 -24.06
CA SER A 550 17.88 -25.12 -22.78
C SER A 550 18.40 -23.66 -22.88
N TRP A 551 18.48 -23.10 -24.08
CA TRP A 551 18.88 -21.70 -24.33
C TRP A 551 17.75 -20.85 -24.93
N ARG A 552 16.51 -21.36 -24.96
CA ARG A 552 15.33 -20.63 -25.48
C ARG A 552 14.10 -20.60 -24.56
N THR A 553 14.17 -21.22 -23.38
CA THR A 553 12.99 -21.34 -22.49
C THR A 553 12.83 -20.24 -21.43
N ASN A 554 13.62 -19.16 -21.50
CA ASN A 554 13.33 -17.91 -20.76
C ASN A 554 12.70 -16.81 -21.64
N GLN A 555 12.20 -17.15 -22.83
CA GLN A 555 11.44 -16.21 -23.69
C GLN A 555 9.91 -16.37 -23.58
N ASN A 556 9.38 -17.20 -22.68
CA ASN A 556 7.97 -17.15 -22.33
C ASN A 556 7.80 -16.35 -21.04
N THR A 557 7.88 -15.04 -21.18
CA THR A 557 7.09 -14.12 -20.34
C THR A 557 5.61 -14.46 -20.56
N PRO A 558 4.83 -14.85 -19.54
CA PRO A 558 3.42 -14.53 -19.58
C PRO A 558 3.36 -13.00 -19.71
N SER A 559 2.66 -12.53 -20.72
CA SER A 559 2.38 -11.13 -21.01
C SER A 559 1.67 -10.45 -19.83
N TRP A 560 2.42 -10.05 -18.82
CA TRP A 560 2.02 -9.12 -17.78
C TRP A 560 3.29 -8.37 -17.37
N TRP A 561 3.61 -7.37 -18.20
CA TRP A 561 4.60 -6.33 -17.89
C TRP A 561 4.02 -5.36 -16.87
#